data_AF-A0AA88URV8-F1
#
_entry.id   AF-A0AA88URV8-F1
#
_cell.length_a   1.000
_cell.length_b   1.000
_cell.length_c   1.000
_cell.angle_alpha   90.00
_cell.angle_beta   90.00
_cell.angle_gamma   90.00
#
_symmetry.space_group_name_H-M   'P 1'
#
loop_
_entity.id
_entity.type
_entity.pdbx_description
1 polymer ?
#
loop_
_entity_poly.entity_id
_entity_poly.type
_entity_poly.pdbx_seq_one_letter_code
_entity_poly.pdbx_strand_id
1 'polypeptide(L)'
;MDLTQGIREVILTEAFSGPVSSLHLFEKPEEQHTGSATEAVCNWYIDNIVKDVSGAGILFVPLHKCFKSTRPVGGYFAESVTDLRELQAFVRVFGGYGVDRLDRMVKEHTAALLNCIDTSLRANREVLEAVAGSIHSGDRIERETTMKQIIDMDTVVGFCIQAGQAISFDCLLAEAAGIVLEEGAPLIHSLLAGVARHLPYELPERKEIRRLRSVANGVGITADHDSEWVRLILVDVGGATDGSWSLLPYLFASFMTSNIWNTTAFNVDTGGFNNNIHCLARCICAVIAGSEFVRLEREHQQKQSFSNGHVGEILDDEVPVLSAERSIKYTLQLFVKLSALITLDSWSETDRSHLLAKVIFLDQCCEISPYLPRSSLEPYIPYAIIRSIYSQYYGNSPATPLALLSSSPRHSPAVSLSHGSPAIRHPRGDSTPESSVNDSGYFKTSSIYSQDQMYDAGSASVRSADNKHRNVRRSGPLDYSSSRKVKFSEGSTSRSTGPSPLP
;
A
#
# COMPACT_ATOMS: atom_id res chain seq x y z
N MET A 1 -16.08 -17.78 -39.99
CA MET A 1 -15.48 -18.02 -38.67
C MET A 1 -15.59 -16.73 -37.90
N ASP A 2 -16.17 -16.76 -36.71
CA ASP A 2 -16.15 -15.60 -35.82
C ASP A 2 -14.81 -15.56 -35.10
N LEU A 3 -13.91 -14.71 -35.61
CA LEU A 3 -12.57 -14.49 -35.02
C LEU A 3 -12.68 -14.01 -33.56
N THR A 4 -13.74 -13.29 -33.21
CA THR A 4 -13.99 -12.80 -31.86
C THR A 4 -14.18 -13.95 -30.89
N GLN A 5 -14.97 -14.96 -31.29
CA GLN A 5 -15.21 -16.14 -30.49
C GLN A 5 -13.93 -16.98 -30.32
N GLY A 6 -13.17 -17.17 -31.40
CA GLY A 6 -11.90 -17.89 -31.34
C GLY A 6 -10.86 -17.22 -30.44
N ILE A 7 -10.70 -15.89 -30.55
CA ILE A 7 -9.79 -15.12 -29.69
C ILE A 7 -10.24 -15.22 -28.23
N ARG A 8 -11.53 -15.06 -27.97
CA ARG A 8 -12.09 -15.17 -26.62
C ARG A 8 -11.83 -16.55 -26.01
N GLU A 9 -12.05 -17.61 -26.77
CA GLU A 9 -11.84 -18.99 -26.30
C GLU A 9 -10.38 -19.23 -25.92
N VAL A 10 -9.43 -18.80 -26.76
CA VAL A 10 -8.00 -18.94 -26.48
C VAL A 10 -7.58 -18.12 -25.24
N ILE A 11 -7.97 -16.84 -25.18
CA ILE A 11 -7.61 -15.98 -24.04
C ILE A 11 -8.20 -16.53 -22.75
N LEU A 12 -9.48 -16.92 -22.74
CA LEU A 12 -10.11 -17.46 -21.54
C LEU A 12 -9.49 -18.81 -21.13
N THR A 13 -9.13 -19.68 -22.07
CA THR A 13 -8.49 -20.97 -21.74
C THR A 13 -7.16 -20.77 -21.01
N GLU A 14 -6.39 -19.74 -21.39
CA GLU A 14 -5.09 -19.42 -20.78
C GLU A 14 -5.19 -18.53 -19.54
N ALA A 15 -6.22 -17.68 -19.47
CA ALA A 15 -6.45 -16.70 -18.39
C ALA A 15 -7.27 -17.26 -17.21
N PHE A 16 -8.10 -18.28 -17.46
CA PHE A 16 -9.07 -18.75 -16.48
C PHE A 16 -8.38 -19.39 -15.28
N SER A 17 -8.72 -18.91 -14.08
CA SER A 17 -8.14 -19.36 -12.81
C SER A 17 -9.19 -19.91 -11.85
N GLY A 18 -10.39 -20.19 -12.35
CA GLY A 18 -11.58 -20.43 -11.56
C GLY A 18 -12.47 -19.19 -11.42
N PRO A 19 -13.57 -19.28 -10.67
CA PRO A 19 -14.43 -18.15 -10.37
C PRO A 19 -13.70 -17.12 -9.51
N VAL A 20 -13.90 -15.84 -9.82
CA VAL A 20 -13.36 -14.72 -9.04
C VAL A 20 -13.88 -14.79 -7.61
N SER A 21 -12.95 -14.89 -6.65
CA SER A 21 -13.19 -15.20 -5.24
C SER A 21 -14.10 -14.20 -4.54
N SER A 22 -14.01 -12.91 -4.93
CA SER A 22 -14.82 -11.84 -4.37
C SER A 22 -16.25 -11.76 -4.95
N LEU A 23 -16.50 -12.35 -6.12
CA LEU A 23 -17.77 -12.24 -6.86
C LEU A 23 -18.64 -13.49 -6.78
N HIS A 24 -18.06 -14.69 -6.62
CA HIS A 24 -18.82 -15.94 -6.66
C HIS A 24 -18.70 -16.74 -5.35
N LEU A 25 -19.82 -17.34 -4.93
CA LEU A 25 -19.87 -18.35 -3.86
C LEU A 25 -20.01 -19.73 -4.50
N PHE A 26 -19.18 -20.69 -4.08
CA PHE A 26 -19.38 -22.10 -4.46
C PHE A 26 -19.32 -23.02 -3.24
N GLU A 27 -20.22 -24.00 -3.22
CA GLU A 27 -20.36 -25.04 -2.18
C GLU A 27 -19.36 -26.20 -2.33
N LYS A 28 -18.59 -26.28 -3.43
CA LYS A 28 -17.59 -27.33 -3.66
C LYS A 28 -16.31 -26.78 -4.29
N PRO A 29 -15.12 -27.13 -3.74
CA PRO A 29 -13.86 -26.94 -4.43
C PRO A 29 -13.73 -28.05 -5.48
N GLU A 30 -14.31 -27.85 -6.67
CA GLU A 30 -13.96 -28.70 -7.81
C GLU A 30 -12.52 -28.38 -8.22
N GLU A 31 -11.74 -29.40 -8.60
CA GLU A 31 -10.37 -29.26 -9.09
C GLU A 31 -10.35 -28.28 -10.27
N GLN A 32 -10.00 -27.02 -9.98
CA GLN A 32 -10.02 -25.95 -10.96
C GLN A 32 -8.84 -26.13 -11.91
N HIS A 33 -9.14 -26.55 -13.14
CA HIS A 33 -8.18 -26.50 -14.24
C HIS A 33 -7.82 -25.02 -14.50
N THR A 34 -6.66 -24.61 -14.01
CA THR A 34 -6.12 -23.25 -14.22
C THR A 34 -5.45 -23.19 -15.59
N GLY A 35 -5.65 -22.11 -16.32
CA GLY A 35 -4.94 -21.84 -17.56
C GLY A 35 -3.43 -21.80 -17.36
N SER A 36 -2.69 -22.46 -18.26
CA SER A 36 -1.26 -22.69 -18.11
C SER A 36 -0.45 -21.39 -18.07
N ALA A 37 -0.80 -20.40 -18.91
CA ALA A 37 -0.13 -19.11 -18.91
C ALA A 37 -0.31 -18.34 -17.60
N THR A 38 -1.53 -18.28 -17.06
CA THR A 38 -1.81 -17.58 -15.79
C THR A 38 -1.07 -18.24 -14.64
N GLU A 39 -1.09 -19.57 -14.58
CA GLU A 39 -0.38 -20.32 -13.56
C GLU A 39 1.13 -20.01 -13.59
N ALA A 40 1.75 -20.08 -14.77
CA ALA A 40 3.18 -19.84 -14.93
C ALA A 40 3.57 -18.42 -14.49
N VAL A 41 2.81 -17.39 -14.92
CA VAL A 41 3.12 -15.99 -14.62
C VAL A 41 2.87 -15.65 -13.15
N CYS A 42 1.75 -16.09 -12.57
CA CYS A 42 1.47 -15.85 -11.15
C CYS A 42 2.50 -16.53 -10.23
N ASN A 43 2.88 -17.78 -10.53
CA ASN A 43 3.92 -18.49 -9.78
C ASN A 43 5.27 -17.74 -9.88
N TRP A 44 5.60 -17.23 -11.07
CA TRP A 44 6.82 -16.45 -11.27
C TRP A 44 6.84 -15.19 -10.39
N TYR A 45 5.77 -14.39 -10.35
CA TYR A 45 5.69 -13.21 -9.48
C TYR A 45 5.83 -13.57 -8.01
N ILE A 46 5.16 -14.64 -7.57
CA ILE A 46 5.17 -15.05 -6.16
C ILE A 46 6.57 -15.47 -5.72
N ASP A 47 7.24 -16.32 -6.50
CA ASP A 47 8.55 -16.84 -6.09
C ASP A 47 9.68 -15.80 -6.25
N ASN A 48 9.61 -14.96 -7.27
CA ASN A 48 10.70 -14.03 -7.60
C ASN A 48 10.53 -12.63 -6.99
N ILE A 49 9.31 -12.11 -6.88
CA ILE A 49 9.05 -10.75 -6.39
C ILE A 49 8.59 -10.77 -4.94
N VAL A 50 7.56 -11.56 -4.63
CA VAL A 50 6.89 -11.52 -3.31
C VAL A 50 7.73 -12.25 -2.26
N LYS A 51 8.19 -13.47 -2.56
CA LYS A 51 9.00 -14.28 -1.64
C LYS A 51 10.51 -14.02 -1.75
N ASP A 52 10.96 -13.39 -2.85
CA ASP A 52 12.38 -13.24 -3.22
C ASP A 52 13.21 -14.52 -2.95
N VAL A 53 12.76 -15.67 -3.49
CA VAL A 53 13.41 -16.97 -3.27
C VAL A 53 14.87 -16.95 -3.70
N SER A 54 15.21 -16.12 -4.70
CA SER A 54 16.57 -15.94 -5.20
C SER A 54 17.48 -15.06 -4.32
N GLY A 55 16.91 -14.34 -3.33
CA GLY A 55 17.65 -13.37 -2.52
C GLY A 55 18.28 -12.26 -3.36
N ALA A 56 17.55 -11.75 -4.35
CA ALA A 56 18.02 -10.71 -5.25
C ALA A 56 18.00 -9.31 -4.63
N GLY A 57 17.50 -9.19 -3.39
CA GLY A 57 17.47 -7.93 -2.66
C GLY A 57 16.39 -7.03 -3.25
N ILE A 58 15.15 -7.51 -3.23
CA ILE A 58 13.99 -6.78 -3.73
C ILE A 58 13.69 -5.58 -2.81
N LEU A 59 13.74 -4.38 -3.37
CA LEU A 59 13.48 -3.12 -2.69
C LEU A 59 12.24 -2.45 -3.25
N PHE A 60 11.28 -2.10 -2.40
CA PHE A 60 10.15 -1.30 -2.83
C PHE A 60 10.57 0.17 -2.93
N VAL A 61 10.27 0.82 -4.04
CA VAL A 61 10.62 2.23 -4.30
C VAL A 61 9.34 3.06 -4.39
N PRO A 62 8.88 3.67 -3.27
CA PRO A 62 7.62 4.41 -3.21
C PRO A 62 7.49 5.50 -4.29
N LEU A 63 8.57 6.26 -4.53
CA LEU A 63 8.54 7.39 -5.47
C LEU A 63 8.27 6.95 -6.92
N HIS A 64 8.71 5.74 -7.29
CA HIS A 64 8.54 5.20 -8.63
C HIS A 64 7.39 4.20 -8.73
N LYS A 65 6.71 3.88 -7.62
CA LYS A 65 5.63 2.89 -7.57
C LYS A 65 6.04 1.55 -8.22
N CYS A 66 7.21 1.03 -7.86
CA CYS A 66 7.72 -0.23 -8.38
C CYS A 66 8.68 -0.90 -7.39
N PHE A 67 9.01 -2.15 -7.66
CA PHE A 67 10.09 -2.86 -6.98
C PHE A 67 11.35 -2.82 -7.83
N LYS A 68 12.51 -2.62 -7.20
CA LYS A 68 13.83 -2.71 -7.81
C LYS A 68 14.58 -3.91 -7.26
N SER A 69 15.41 -4.54 -8.07
CA SER A 69 16.27 -5.61 -7.61
C SER A 69 17.74 -5.27 -7.84
N THR A 70 18.62 -5.70 -6.92
CA THR A 70 20.06 -5.52 -7.12
C THR A 70 20.64 -6.50 -8.14
N ARG A 71 19.91 -7.60 -8.38
CA ARG A 71 20.28 -8.69 -9.29
C ARG A 71 19.06 -9.09 -10.12
N PRO A 72 19.25 -9.73 -11.30
CA PRO A 72 18.14 -10.27 -12.06
C PRO A 72 17.38 -11.34 -11.24
N VAL A 73 16.06 -11.19 -11.16
CA VAL A 73 15.09 -12.14 -10.62
C VAL A 73 14.41 -12.86 -11.77
N GLY A 74 14.51 -14.19 -11.80
CA GLY A 74 13.91 -14.98 -12.88
C GLY A 74 14.31 -14.57 -14.31
N GLY A 75 15.49 -13.94 -14.48
CA GLY A 75 16.01 -13.46 -15.76
C GLY A 75 15.83 -11.97 -16.05
N TYR A 76 15.07 -11.24 -15.24
CA TYR A 76 14.74 -9.81 -15.44
C TYR A 76 15.07 -9.00 -14.18
N PHE A 77 15.24 -7.68 -14.31
CA PHE A 77 15.26 -6.84 -13.12
C PHE A 77 13.83 -6.59 -12.62
N ALA A 78 13.62 -6.49 -11.30
CA ALA A 78 12.28 -6.34 -10.76
C ALA A 78 11.57 -5.08 -11.29
N GLU A 79 12.32 -4.01 -11.57
CA GLU A 79 11.74 -2.78 -12.11
C GLU A 79 11.18 -2.94 -13.52
N SER A 80 11.67 -3.91 -14.29
CA SER A 80 11.18 -4.18 -15.65
C SER A 80 9.93 -5.03 -15.71
N VAL A 81 9.40 -5.46 -14.56
CA VAL A 81 8.20 -6.32 -14.47
C VAL A 81 7.20 -5.85 -13.40
N THR A 82 7.62 -4.98 -12.47
CA THR A 82 6.76 -4.49 -11.38
C THR A 82 6.45 -3.01 -11.45
N ASP A 83 6.89 -2.32 -12.52
CA ASP A 83 6.42 -0.96 -12.72
C ASP A 83 4.91 -0.97 -12.98
N LEU A 84 4.26 0.18 -12.73
CA LEU A 84 2.82 0.28 -12.86
C LEU A 84 2.33 -0.06 -14.28
N ARG A 85 3.15 0.17 -15.31
CA ARG A 85 2.77 -0.07 -16.71
C ARG A 85 2.78 -1.56 -17.04
N GLU A 86 3.78 -2.30 -16.55
CA GLU A 86 3.92 -3.74 -16.69
C GLU A 86 2.84 -4.48 -15.89
N LEU A 87 2.50 -4.00 -14.69
CA LEU A 87 1.35 -4.53 -13.95
C LEU A 87 0.03 -4.28 -14.69
N GLN A 88 -0.17 -3.11 -15.31
CA GLN A 88 -1.35 -2.91 -16.17
C GLN A 88 -1.32 -3.82 -17.40
N ALA A 89 -0.15 -4.10 -17.98
CA ALA A 89 -0.03 -5.05 -19.09
C ALA A 89 -0.43 -6.47 -18.64
N PHE A 90 0.01 -6.89 -17.46
CA PHE A 90 -0.45 -8.13 -16.82
C PHE A 90 -1.98 -8.16 -16.69
N VAL A 91 -2.60 -7.10 -16.14
CA VAL A 91 -4.07 -7.04 -16.00
C VAL A 91 -4.78 -7.08 -17.36
N ARG A 92 -4.26 -6.39 -18.39
CA ARG A 92 -4.87 -6.41 -19.74
C ARG A 92 -4.81 -7.80 -20.39
N VAL A 93 -3.78 -8.59 -20.10
CA VAL A 93 -3.60 -9.94 -20.65
C VAL A 93 -4.47 -10.97 -19.93
N PHE A 94 -4.44 -10.98 -18.59
CA PHE A 94 -5.10 -12.03 -17.80
C PHE A 94 -6.45 -11.62 -17.18
N GLY A 95 -6.80 -10.35 -17.27
CA GLY A 95 -8.05 -9.79 -16.75
C GLY A 95 -8.21 -10.02 -15.24
N GLY A 96 -9.47 -9.95 -14.78
CA GLY A 96 -9.81 -10.16 -13.38
C GLY A 96 -9.48 -11.57 -12.85
N TYR A 97 -9.42 -12.59 -13.72
CA TYR A 97 -9.05 -13.95 -13.32
C TYR A 97 -7.58 -14.06 -12.88
N GLY A 98 -6.66 -13.46 -13.66
CA GLY A 98 -5.25 -13.42 -13.29
C GLY A 98 -4.99 -12.58 -12.04
N VAL A 99 -5.67 -11.43 -11.93
CA VAL A 99 -5.58 -10.56 -10.74
C VAL A 99 -6.08 -11.28 -9.49
N ASP A 100 -7.25 -11.92 -9.53
CA ASP A 100 -7.81 -12.66 -8.40
C ASP A 100 -6.91 -13.81 -7.95
N ARG A 101 -6.32 -14.54 -8.91
CA ARG A 101 -5.36 -15.60 -8.58
C ARG A 101 -4.12 -15.05 -7.90
N LEU A 102 -3.53 -14.00 -8.47
CA LEU A 102 -2.30 -13.41 -7.92
C LEU A 102 -2.56 -12.83 -6.53
N ASP A 103 -3.63 -12.04 -6.36
CA ASP A 103 -4.09 -11.52 -5.06
C ASP A 103 -4.26 -12.66 -4.04
N ARG A 104 -4.94 -13.76 -4.40
CA ARG A 104 -5.10 -14.92 -3.49
C ARG A 104 -3.75 -15.51 -3.06
N MET A 105 -2.81 -15.69 -4.00
CA MET A 105 -1.48 -16.22 -3.67
C MET A 105 -0.68 -15.26 -2.77
N VAL A 106 -0.81 -13.94 -2.98
CA VAL A 106 -0.19 -12.91 -2.12
C VAL A 106 -0.85 -12.89 -0.73
N LYS A 107 -2.18 -13.05 -0.65
CA LYS A 107 -2.92 -13.20 0.60
C LYS A 107 -2.49 -14.43 1.39
N GLU A 108 -2.34 -15.59 0.74
CA GLU A 108 -1.86 -16.83 1.37
C GLU A 108 -0.45 -16.65 1.96
N HIS A 109 0.45 -15.98 1.23
CA HIS A 109 1.78 -15.66 1.74
C HIS A 109 1.72 -14.69 2.93
N THR A 110 0.92 -13.62 2.82
CA THR A 110 0.78 -12.62 3.88
C THR A 110 0.12 -13.21 5.13
N ALA A 111 -0.88 -14.09 4.97
CA ALA A 111 -1.48 -14.87 6.04
C ALA A 111 -0.44 -15.66 6.85
N ALA A 112 0.52 -16.31 6.17
CA ALA A 112 1.60 -17.02 6.84
C ALA A 112 2.48 -16.06 7.67
N LEU A 113 2.80 -14.87 7.14
CA LEU A 113 3.57 -13.85 7.86
C LEU A 113 2.81 -13.29 9.07
N LEU A 114 1.51 -13.02 8.93
CA LEU A 114 0.67 -12.56 10.04
C LEU A 114 0.55 -13.62 11.14
N ASN A 115 0.51 -14.91 10.78
CA ASN A 115 0.56 -16.01 11.75
C ASN A 115 1.90 -16.09 12.48
N CYS A 116 3.02 -15.78 11.81
CA CYS A 116 4.31 -15.66 12.48
C CYS A 116 4.31 -14.50 13.49
N ILE A 117 3.75 -13.33 13.13
CA ILE A 117 3.60 -12.19 14.05
C ILE A 117 2.73 -12.56 15.26
N ASP A 118 1.60 -13.23 15.04
CA ASP A 118 0.72 -13.73 16.10
C ASP A 118 1.41 -14.72 17.05
N THR A 119 2.20 -15.64 16.49
CA THR A 119 2.99 -16.58 17.28
C THR A 119 4.01 -15.85 18.14
N SER A 120 4.70 -14.85 17.58
CA SER A 120 5.68 -14.03 18.30
C SER A 120 5.05 -13.16 19.38
N LEU A 121 3.86 -12.61 19.16
CA LEU A 121 3.10 -11.88 20.19
C LEU A 121 2.79 -12.78 21.38
N ARG A 122 2.28 -13.99 21.11
CA ARG A 122 1.95 -14.97 22.17
C ARG A 122 3.19 -15.44 22.92
N ALA A 123 4.29 -15.69 22.23
CA ALA A 123 5.56 -16.10 22.83
C ALA A 123 6.17 -15.02 23.74
N ASN A 124 5.96 -13.74 23.42
CA ASN A 124 6.50 -12.61 24.16
C ASN A 124 5.49 -11.91 25.09
N ARG A 125 4.29 -12.49 25.30
CA ARG A 125 3.18 -11.83 26.02
C ARG A 125 3.57 -11.26 27.38
N GLU A 126 4.20 -12.07 28.23
CA GLU A 126 4.57 -11.67 29.59
C GLU A 126 5.64 -10.56 29.59
N VAL A 127 6.61 -10.64 28.68
CA VAL A 127 7.64 -9.61 28.51
C VAL A 127 7.02 -8.31 28.01
N LEU A 128 6.07 -8.37 27.08
CA LEU A 128 5.37 -7.21 26.55
C LEU A 128 4.45 -6.55 27.59
N GLU A 129 3.81 -7.33 28.48
CA GLU A 129 3.08 -6.81 29.63
C GLU A 129 4.01 -6.07 30.61
N ALA A 130 5.21 -6.61 30.85
CA ALA A 130 6.24 -5.93 31.64
C ALA A 130 6.75 -4.65 30.95
N VAL A 131 6.92 -4.66 29.62
CA VAL A 131 7.26 -3.45 28.85
C VAL A 131 6.16 -2.39 29.01
N ALA A 132 4.89 -2.78 28.91
CA ALA A 132 3.76 -1.87 29.10
C ALA A 132 3.73 -1.23 30.51
N GLY A 133 4.07 -2.01 31.55
CA GLY A 133 4.22 -1.52 32.92
C GLY A 133 5.39 -0.55 33.10
N SER A 134 6.56 -0.87 32.56
CA SER A 134 7.79 -0.07 32.72
C SER A 134 7.77 1.28 32.00
N ILE A 135 6.95 1.44 30.96
CA ILE A 135 6.82 2.71 30.24
C ILE A 135 6.37 3.87 31.15
N HIS A 136 5.64 3.56 32.22
CA HIS A 136 5.15 4.55 33.18
C HIS A 136 6.06 4.74 34.41
N SER A 137 7.05 3.84 34.62
CA SER A 137 7.94 3.90 35.80
C SER A 137 9.02 4.98 35.69
N GLY A 138 9.29 5.49 34.47
CA GLY A 138 10.33 6.48 34.21
C GLY A 138 11.75 5.91 34.32
N ASP A 139 11.91 4.63 34.66
CA ASP A 139 13.20 3.95 34.73
C ASP A 139 13.61 3.47 33.33
N ARG A 140 14.51 4.24 32.71
CA ARG A 140 15.10 3.93 31.41
C ARG A 140 15.85 2.60 31.41
N ILE A 141 16.55 2.28 32.50
CA ILE A 141 17.39 1.08 32.58
C ILE A 141 16.48 -0.14 32.65
N GLU A 142 15.47 -0.12 33.54
CA GLU A 142 14.48 -1.19 33.66
C GLU A 142 13.84 -1.50 32.30
N ARG A 143 13.29 -0.48 31.62
CA ARG A 143 12.67 -0.64 30.30
C ARG A 143 13.60 -1.22 29.24
N GLU A 144 14.85 -0.75 29.18
CA GLU A 144 15.84 -1.28 28.24
C GLU A 144 16.16 -2.76 28.54
N THR A 145 16.26 -3.14 29.82
CA THR A 145 16.47 -4.53 30.19
C THR A 145 15.30 -5.43 29.83
N THR A 146 14.06 -4.97 30.01
CA THR A 146 12.85 -5.74 29.63
C THR A 146 12.76 -5.90 28.11
N MET A 147 13.04 -4.85 27.33
CA MET A 147 13.02 -4.95 25.86
C MET A 147 14.07 -5.92 25.31
N LYS A 148 15.24 -6.02 25.97
CA LYS A 148 16.27 -7.01 25.61
C LYS A 148 15.87 -8.46 25.87
N GLN A 149 14.82 -8.71 26.66
CA GLN A 149 14.28 -10.05 26.91
C GLN A 149 13.34 -10.54 25.80
N ILE A 150 12.93 -9.66 24.86
CA ILE A 150 12.08 -10.05 23.74
C ILE A 150 12.85 -10.99 22.81
N ILE A 151 12.27 -12.16 22.56
CA ILE A 151 12.87 -13.25 21.81
C ILE A 151 12.66 -13.02 20.31
N ASP A 152 13.70 -13.31 19.52
CA ASP A 152 13.69 -13.29 18.05
C ASP A 152 13.26 -11.94 17.41
N MET A 153 13.51 -10.81 18.10
CA MET A 153 13.13 -9.46 17.66
C MET A 153 13.43 -9.18 16.18
N ASP A 154 14.68 -9.40 15.75
CA ASP A 154 15.12 -9.10 14.38
C ASP A 154 14.40 -9.99 13.35
N THR A 155 14.05 -11.23 13.71
CA THR A 155 13.25 -12.14 12.88
C THR A 155 11.82 -11.62 12.72
N VAL A 156 11.20 -11.15 13.81
CA VAL A 156 9.84 -10.59 13.77
C VAL A 156 9.80 -9.31 12.94
N VAL A 157 10.81 -8.45 13.07
CA VAL A 157 10.99 -7.27 12.21
C VAL A 157 11.07 -7.69 10.74
N GLY A 158 11.83 -8.75 10.43
CA GLY A 158 11.91 -9.33 9.09
C GLY A 158 10.55 -9.78 8.54
N PHE A 159 9.76 -10.51 9.32
CA PHE A 159 8.39 -10.91 8.92
C PHE A 159 7.49 -9.69 8.65
N CYS A 160 7.59 -8.65 9.48
CA CYS A 160 6.80 -7.43 9.30
C CYS A 160 7.21 -6.66 8.04
N ILE A 161 8.51 -6.60 7.71
CA ILE A 161 9.00 -5.99 6.47
C ILE A 161 8.46 -6.75 5.25
N GLN A 162 8.56 -8.09 5.25
CA GLN A 162 8.03 -8.93 4.17
C GLN A 162 6.52 -8.74 4.00
N ALA A 163 5.77 -8.67 5.10
CA ALA A 163 4.33 -8.42 5.04
C ALA A 163 4.03 -7.04 4.44
N GLY A 164 4.81 -6.03 4.83
CA GLY A 164 4.72 -4.69 4.25
C GLY A 164 5.05 -4.64 2.75
N GLN A 165 6.00 -5.45 2.28
CA GLN A 165 6.31 -5.59 0.86
C GLN A 165 5.15 -6.24 0.11
N ALA A 166 4.55 -7.29 0.66
CA ALA A 166 3.38 -7.96 0.08
C ALA A 166 2.18 -6.99 -0.02
N ILE A 167 1.90 -6.21 1.03
CA ILE A 167 0.88 -5.16 1.03
C ILE A 167 1.19 -4.10 -0.04
N SER A 168 2.46 -3.69 -0.17
CA SER A 168 2.87 -2.72 -1.19
C SER A 168 2.68 -3.26 -2.61
N PHE A 169 2.96 -4.55 -2.83
CA PHE A 169 2.75 -5.22 -4.11
C PHE A 169 1.26 -5.33 -4.45
N ASP A 170 0.42 -5.73 -3.49
CA ASP A 170 -1.03 -5.80 -3.71
C ASP A 170 -1.63 -4.42 -4.02
N CYS A 171 -1.17 -3.37 -3.33
CA CYS A 171 -1.60 -2.00 -3.62
C CYS A 171 -1.27 -1.59 -5.06
N LEU A 172 -0.08 -1.91 -5.58
CA LEU A 172 0.26 -1.66 -6.98
C LEU A 172 -0.59 -2.47 -7.95
N LEU A 173 -0.88 -3.74 -7.61
CA LEU A 173 -1.72 -4.62 -8.43
C LEU A 173 -3.17 -4.08 -8.50
N ALA A 174 -3.71 -3.65 -7.36
CA ALA A 174 -5.04 -3.04 -7.27
C ALA A 174 -5.12 -1.71 -8.02
N GLU A 175 -4.10 -0.85 -7.91
CA GLU A 175 -4.00 0.40 -8.69
C GLU A 175 -3.98 0.12 -10.21
N ALA A 176 -3.14 -0.84 -10.65
CA ALA A 176 -3.10 -1.25 -12.04
C ALA A 176 -4.45 -1.81 -12.52
N ALA A 177 -5.12 -2.62 -11.69
CA ALA A 177 -6.43 -3.18 -12.00
C ALA A 177 -7.52 -2.11 -12.12
N GLY A 178 -7.51 -1.11 -11.23
CA GLY A 178 -8.40 0.05 -11.29
C GLY A 178 -8.26 0.84 -12.58
N ILE A 179 -7.02 1.17 -12.96
CA ILE A 179 -6.74 1.92 -14.20
C ILE A 179 -7.23 1.15 -15.44
N VAL A 180 -6.94 -0.15 -15.52
CA VAL A 180 -7.37 -0.97 -16.67
C VAL A 180 -8.89 -1.13 -16.70
N LEU A 181 -9.55 -1.24 -15.54
CA LEU A 181 -11.01 -1.31 -15.46
C LEU A 181 -11.67 0.00 -15.87
N GLU A 182 -11.10 1.15 -15.48
CA GLU A 182 -11.59 2.47 -15.87
C GLU A 182 -11.48 2.68 -17.39
N GLU A 183 -10.39 2.24 -18.00
CA GLU A 183 -10.20 2.29 -19.46
C GLU A 183 -11.11 1.32 -20.21
N GLY A 184 -11.21 0.07 -19.74
CA GLY A 184 -11.89 -1.02 -20.46
C GLY A 184 -13.40 -1.09 -20.21
N ALA A 185 -13.87 -0.69 -19.01
CA ALA A 185 -15.27 -0.74 -18.61
C ALA A 185 -15.63 0.44 -17.68
N PRO A 186 -15.60 1.69 -18.17
CA PRO A 186 -15.75 2.90 -17.35
C PRO A 186 -17.09 2.95 -16.59
N LEU A 187 -18.17 2.40 -17.16
CA LEU A 187 -19.49 2.36 -16.49
C LEU A 187 -19.48 1.43 -15.26
N ILE A 188 -18.75 0.31 -15.33
CA ILE A 188 -18.61 -0.62 -14.21
C ILE A 188 -17.73 0.01 -13.13
N HIS A 189 -16.60 0.61 -13.53
CA HIS A 189 -15.74 1.35 -12.61
C HIS A 189 -16.50 2.45 -11.88
N SER A 190 -17.25 3.30 -12.62
CA SER A 190 -18.05 4.37 -12.04
C SER A 190 -19.17 3.85 -11.12
N LEU A 191 -19.83 2.75 -11.47
CA LEU A 191 -20.83 2.13 -10.62
C LEU A 191 -20.20 1.66 -9.31
N LEU A 192 -19.08 0.93 -9.39
CA LEU A 192 -18.39 0.41 -8.22
C LEU A 192 -17.87 1.54 -7.32
N ALA A 193 -17.31 2.60 -7.90
CA ALA A 193 -16.87 3.79 -7.16
C ALA A 193 -18.04 4.52 -6.49
N GLY A 194 -19.18 4.64 -7.18
CA GLY A 194 -20.40 5.19 -6.62
C GLY A 194 -20.92 4.36 -5.45
N VAL A 195 -20.97 3.04 -5.61
CA VAL A 195 -21.47 2.11 -4.60
C VAL A 195 -20.54 2.06 -3.38
N ALA A 196 -19.23 1.97 -3.58
CA ALA A 196 -18.23 1.89 -2.51
C ALA A 196 -18.33 3.06 -1.51
N ARG A 197 -18.63 4.27 -2.00
CA ARG A 197 -18.81 5.48 -1.17
C ARG A 197 -20.03 5.43 -0.25
N HIS A 198 -21.02 4.62 -0.59
CA HIS A 198 -22.29 4.52 0.13
C HIS A 198 -22.45 3.17 0.85
N LEU A 199 -21.40 2.33 0.85
CA LEU A 199 -21.42 1.08 1.60
C LEU A 199 -21.61 1.39 3.09
N PRO A 200 -22.66 0.84 3.72
CA PRO A 200 -22.87 1.07 5.13
C PRO A 200 -21.78 0.35 5.91
N TYR A 201 -21.33 1.00 6.97
CA TYR A 201 -20.38 0.40 7.90
C TYR A 201 -21.18 -0.12 9.11
N GLU A 202 -21.83 -1.26 8.92
CA GLU A 202 -22.54 -1.98 9.99
C GLU A 202 -21.55 -2.92 10.71
N LEU A 203 -21.67 -3.05 12.05
CA LEU A 203 -20.94 -4.05 12.84
C LEU A 203 -21.95 -4.99 13.54
N PRO A 204 -21.94 -6.31 13.26
CA PRO A 204 -21.10 -7.01 12.28
C PRO A 204 -21.47 -6.71 10.82
N GLU A 205 -20.47 -6.67 9.95
CA GLU A 205 -20.71 -6.35 8.53
C GLU A 205 -21.36 -7.55 7.84
N ARG A 206 -22.43 -7.29 7.07
CA ARG A 206 -23.08 -8.36 6.28
C ARG A 206 -22.11 -8.90 5.24
N LYS A 207 -22.19 -10.21 4.96
CA LYS A 207 -21.29 -10.89 4.04
C LYS A 207 -21.31 -10.27 2.64
N GLU A 208 -22.47 -9.78 2.19
CA GLU A 208 -22.64 -9.14 0.88
C GLU A 208 -21.92 -7.79 0.79
N ILE A 209 -22.02 -6.98 1.86
CA ILE A 209 -21.34 -5.67 1.95
C ILE A 209 -19.83 -5.89 1.94
N ARG A 210 -19.35 -6.84 2.74
CA ARG A 210 -17.92 -7.19 2.81
C ARG A 210 -17.36 -7.64 1.48
N ARG A 211 -18.11 -8.45 0.71
CA ARG A 211 -17.70 -8.86 -0.64
C ARG A 211 -17.61 -7.67 -1.58
N LEU A 212 -18.62 -6.80 -1.58
CA LEU A 212 -18.63 -5.62 -2.44
C LEU A 212 -17.49 -4.65 -2.10
N ARG A 213 -17.15 -4.52 -0.80
CA ARG A 213 -15.97 -3.82 -0.31
C ARG A 213 -14.68 -4.47 -0.81
N SER A 214 -14.58 -5.80 -0.75
CA SER A 214 -13.44 -6.56 -1.28
C SER A 214 -13.24 -6.36 -2.79
N VAL A 215 -14.33 -6.36 -3.57
CA VAL A 215 -14.28 -6.04 -5.02
C VAL A 215 -13.79 -4.62 -5.25
N ALA A 216 -14.30 -3.63 -4.51
CA ALA A 216 -13.83 -2.25 -4.60
C ALA A 216 -12.35 -2.11 -4.20
N ASN A 217 -11.91 -2.88 -3.21
CA ASN A 217 -10.54 -2.88 -2.73
C ASN A 217 -9.55 -3.43 -3.77
N GLY A 218 -9.92 -4.52 -4.46
CA GLY A 218 -9.10 -5.16 -5.47
C GLY A 218 -8.89 -4.36 -6.75
N VAL A 219 -9.59 -3.23 -6.90
CA VAL A 219 -9.40 -2.28 -8.02
C VAL A 219 -9.01 -0.88 -7.54
N GLY A 220 -8.54 -0.75 -6.29
CA GLY A 220 -7.97 0.51 -5.77
C GLY A 220 -8.99 1.65 -5.60
N ILE A 221 -10.28 1.36 -5.46
CA ILE A 221 -11.33 2.38 -5.24
C ILE A 221 -11.41 2.81 -3.77
N THR A 222 -11.03 1.92 -2.85
CA THR A 222 -11.05 2.17 -1.41
C THR A 222 -9.95 3.14 -1.00
N ALA A 223 -10.27 4.09 -0.11
CA ALA A 223 -9.30 5.06 0.38
C ALA A 223 -8.25 4.42 1.31
N ASP A 224 -8.66 3.41 2.08
CA ASP A 224 -7.80 2.66 3.00
C ASP A 224 -7.66 1.20 2.52
N HIS A 225 -6.88 1.04 1.44
CA HIS A 225 -6.71 -0.26 0.79
C HIS A 225 -6.02 -1.28 1.70
N ASP A 226 -4.93 -0.87 2.36
CA ASP A 226 -4.07 -1.76 3.13
C ASP A 226 -4.80 -2.38 4.33
N SER A 227 -5.51 -1.55 5.11
CA SER A 227 -6.16 -2.02 6.33
C SER A 227 -7.33 -2.93 6.02
N GLU A 228 -8.12 -2.63 4.97
CA GLU A 228 -9.21 -3.51 4.52
C GLU A 228 -8.66 -4.84 3.99
N TRP A 229 -7.56 -4.81 3.25
CA TRP A 229 -6.94 -6.04 2.74
C TRP A 229 -6.40 -6.93 3.87
N VAL A 230 -5.68 -6.34 4.84
CA VAL A 230 -5.19 -7.08 6.02
C VAL A 230 -6.34 -7.56 6.90
N ARG A 231 -7.40 -6.77 7.07
CA ARG A 231 -8.63 -7.16 7.78
C ARG A 231 -9.24 -8.43 7.16
N LEU A 232 -9.37 -8.48 5.83
CA LEU A 232 -9.91 -9.66 5.13
C LEU A 232 -9.06 -10.91 5.42
N ILE A 233 -7.73 -10.79 5.35
CA ILE A 233 -6.82 -11.90 5.65
C ILE A 233 -6.99 -12.37 7.10
N LEU A 234 -7.02 -11.45 8.07
CA LEU A 234 -7.17 -11.77 9.49
C LEU A 234 -8.52 -12.44 9.80
N VAL A 235 -9.59 -12.04 9.11
CA VAL A 235 -10.89 -12.72 9.22
C VAL A 235 -10.79 -14.16 8.71
N ASP A 236 -10.22 -14.36 7.52
CA ASP A 236 -10.18 -15.66 6.84
C ASP A 236 -9.31 -16.68 7.60
N VAL A 237 -8.19 -16.24 8.17
CA VAL A 237 -7.30 -17.12 8.97
C VAL A 237 -7.73 -17.26 10.43
N GLY A 238 -8.75 -16.52 10.87
CA GLY A 238 -9.15 -16.48 12.27
C GLY A 238 -8.14 -15.81 13.20
N GLY A 239 -7.34 -14.86 12.69
CA GLY A 239 -6.38 -14.05 13.45
C GLY A 239 -7.06 -13.02 14.36
N ALA A 240 -6.29 -12.33 15.21
CA ALA A 240 -6.78 -11.32 16.15
C ALA A 240 -7.90 -11.80 17.11
N THR A 241 -7.86 -13.08 17.52
CA THR A 241 -8.79 -13.67 18.51
C THR A 241 -8.29 -13.51 19.95
N ASP A 242 -6.97 -13.48 20.13
CA ASP A 242 -6.32 -13.56 21.43
C ASP A 242 -6.07 -12.17 22.05
N GLY A 243 -6.06 -12.09 23.39
CA GLY A 243 -5.80 -10.85 24.12
C GLY A 243 -4.41 -10.26 23.86
N SER A 244 -3.44 -11.07 23.42
CA SER A 244 -2.07 -10.62 23.10
C SER A 244 -2.02 -9.58 21.97
N TRP A 245 -3.05 -9.53 21.10
CA TRP A 245 -3.12 -8.51 20.04
C TRP A 245 -3.26 -7.08 20.59
N SER A 246 -3.75 -6.91 21.82
CA SER A 246 -3.72 -5.61 22.50
C SER A 246 -2.31 -5.11 22.82
N LEU A 247 -1.31 -6.00 22.80
CA LEU A 247 0.10 -5.69 23.07
C LEU A 247 0.89 -5.30 21.80
N LEU A 248 0.26 -5.35 20.63
CA LEU A 248 0.84 -5.00 19.33
C LEU A 248 1.57 -3.63 19.31
N PRO A 249 1.02 -2.52 19.84
CA PRO A 249 1.74 -1.24 19.86
C PRO A 249 3.05 -1.28 20.67
N TYR A 250 3.13 -2.12 21.71
CA TYR A 250 4.34 -2.28 22.52
C TYR A 250 5.39 -3.12 21.79
N LEU A 251 4.98 -4.21 21.12
CA LEU A 251 5.87 -4.99 20.27
C LEU A 251 6.45 -4.12 19.16
N PHE A 252 5.61 -3.41 18.43
CA PHE A 252 6.07 -2.55 17.33
C PHE A 252 6.95 -1.40 17.82
N ALA A 253 6.66 -0.80 18.98
CA ALA A 253 7.54 0.21 19.55
C ALA A 253 8.91 -0.36 19.95
N SER A 254 8.96 -1.61 20.43
CA SER A 254 10.22 -2.28 20.76
C SER A 254 11.13 -2.51 19.54
N PHE A 255 10.60 -2.49 18.31
CA PHE A 255 11.42 -2.56 17.10
C PHE A 255 12.40 -1.39 16.99
N MET A 256 12.16 -0.27 17.69
CA MET A 256 13.11 0.84 17.77
C MET A 256 14.44 0.46 18.45
N THR A 257 14.53 -0.68 19.13
CA THR A 257 15.76 -1.20 19.73
C THR A 257 16.43 -2.29 18.90
N SER A 258 15.88 -2.66 17.74
CA SER A 258 16.44 -3.69 16.85
C SER A 258 17.80 -3.29 16.25
N ASN A 259 18.61 -4.28 15.90
CA ASN A 259 19.90 -4.05 15.24
C ASN A 259 19.75 -3.57 13.78
N ILE A 260 18.55 -3.66 13.20
CA ILE A 260 18.28 -3.25 11.81
C ILE A 260 18.64 -1.77 11.56
N TRP A 261 18.50 -0.93 12.59
CA TRP A 261 18.78 0.50 12.50
C TRP A 261 20.26 0.79 12.22
N ASN A 262 21.16 -0.12 12.59
CA ASN A 262 22.61 0.02 12.44
C ASN A 262 23.07 0.11 10.97
N THR A 263 22.26 -0.40 10.04
CA THR A 263 22.55 -0.37 8.60
C THR A 263 21.52 0.43 7.81
N THR A 264 20.53 1.01 8.49
CA THR A 264 19.43 1.73 7.86
C THR A 264 19.88 3.09 7.36
N ALA A 265 19.68 3.34 6.07
CA ALA A 265 19.94 4.62 5.42
C ALA A 265 18.75 5.02 4.56
N PHE A 266 18.29 6.26 4.73
CA PHE A 266 17.24 6.86 3.92
C PHE A 266 17.81 7.37 2.59
N ASN A 267 17.10 7.10 1.49
CA ASN A 267 17.44 7.58 0.17
C ASN A 267 16.29 8.44 -0.39
N VAL A 268 16.63 9.69 -0.72
CA VAL A 268 15.70 10.70 -1.24
C VAL A 268 15.17 10.33 -2.63
N ASP A 269 16.01 9.76 -3.49
CA ASP A 269 15.66 9.43 -4.88
C ASP A 269 14.68 8.27 -4.95
N THR A 270 14.66 7.40 -3.93
CA THR A 270 13.68 6.31 -3.84
C THR A 270 12.47 6.68 -2.97
N GLY A 271 12.60 7.70 -2.11
CA GLY A 271 11.61 8.02 -1.09
C GLY A 271 11.51 6.95 0.00
N GLY A 272 12.53 6.11 0.17
CA GLY A 272 12.51 4.96 1.07
C GLY A 272 13.88 4.61 1.63
N PHE A 273 13.95 3.49 2.34
CA PHE A 273 15.17 3.01 2.99
C PHE A 273 15.82 1.87 2.21
N ASN A 274 17.14 1.72 2.37
CA ASN A 274 17.96 0.67 1.75
C ASN A 274 17.62 -0.76 2.18
N ASN A 275 16.79 -0.94 3.22
CA ASN A 275 16.41 -2.22 3.82
C ASN A 275 14.89 -2.40 3.94
N ASN A 276 14.09 -1.62 3.21
CA ASN A 276 12.62 -1.66 3.22
C ASN A 276 11.95 -1.37 4.58
N ILE A 277 12.58 -0.64 5.49
CA ILE A 277 11.92 -0.29 6.76
C ILE A 277 10.69 0.62 6.56
N HIS A 278 10.54 1.30 5.42
CA HIS A 278 9.28 1.96 5.06
C HIS A 278 8.13 0.97 4.80
N CYS A 279 8.43 -0.26 4.37
CA CYS A 279 7.44 -1.34 4.31
C CYS A 279 7.04 -1.81 5.71
N LEU A 280 7.96 -1.81 6.68
CA LEU A 280 7.61 -2.04 8.09
C LEU A 280 6.57 -1.01 8.58
N ALA A 281 6.74 0.27 8.23
CA ALA A 281 5.75 1.31 8.58
C ALA A 281 4.36 0.99 8.02
N ARG A 282 4.31 0.58 6.75
CA ARG A 282 3.06 0.16 6.09
C ARG A 282 2.42 -1.04 6.78
N CYS A 283 3.22 -2.07 7.10
CA CYS A 283 2.76 -3.24 7.85
C CYS A 283 2.19 -2.86 9.22
N ILE A 284 2.90 -2.05 10.01
CA ILE A 284 2.46 -1.61 11.33
C ILE A 284 1.09 -0.92 11.25
N CYS A 285 0.92 -0.01 10.30
CA CYS A 285 -0.32 0.74 10.12
C CYS A 285 -1.48 -0.20 9.75
N ALA A 286 -1.26 -1.06 8.74
CA ALA A 286 -2.29 -1.97 8.23
C ALA A 286 -2.67 -3.06 9.24
N VAL A 287 -1.69 -3.62 9.96
CA VAL A 287 -1.92 -4.68 10.95
C VAL A 287 -2.60 -4.13 12.20
N ILE A 288 -2.22 -2.95 12.71
CA ILE A 288 -2.97 -2.30 13.81
C ILE A 288 -4.41 -2.05 13.37
N ALA A 289 -4.62 -1.40 12.22
CA ALA A 289 -5.97 -1.04 11.77
C ALA A 289 -6.84 -2.28 11.50
N GLY A 290 -6.30 -3.27 10.78
CA GLY A 290 -7.00 -4.51 10.47
C GLY A 290 -7.32 -5.35 11.71
N SER A 291 -6.37 -5.49 12.64
CA SER A 291 -6.57 -6.30 13.86
C SER A 291 -7.57 -5.66 14.83
N GLU A 292 -7.52 -4.34 15.01
CA GLU A 292 -8.47 -3.58 15.83
C GLU A 292 -9.89 -3.70 15.28
N PHE A 293 -10.06 -3.62 13.96
CA PHE A 293 -11.36 -3.82 13.34
C PHE A 293 -11.91 -5.22 13.62
N VAL A 294 -11.10 -6.26 13.40
CA VAL A 294 -11.51 -7.65 13.64
C VAL A 294 -11.88 -7.89 15.10
N ARG A 295 -11.10 -7.33 16.03
CA ARG A 295 -11.35 -7.43 17.47
C ARG A 295 -12.69 -6.80 17.85
N LEU A 296 -12.94 -5.57 17.42
CA LEU A 296 -14.19 -4.86 17.73
C LEU A 296 -15.43 -5.50 17.10
N GLU A 297 -15.30 -6.04 15.89
CA GLU A 297 -16.38 -6.80 15.25
C GLU A 297 -16.77 -8.02 16.07
N ARG A 298 -15.78 -8.76 16.59
CA ARG A 298 -16.02 -9.95 17.43
C ARG A 298 -16.57 -9.61 18.81
N GLU A 299 -16.08 -8.55 19.44
CA GLU A 299 -16.63 -8.07 20.72
C GLU A 299 -18.10 -7.70 20.60
N HIS A 300 -18.51 -7.05 19.49
CA HIS A 300 -19.91 -6.75 19.21
C HIS A 300 -20.74 -8.03 19.02
N GLN A 301 -20.24 -9.00 18.24
CA GLN A 301 -20.91 -10.29 18.06
C GLN A 301 -21.08 -11.04 19.39
N GLN A 302 -20.07 -11.00 20.25
CA GLN A 302 -20.11 -11.63 21.56
C GLN A 302 -21.13 -10.94 22.50
N LYS A 303 -21.13 -9.60 22.55
CA LYS A 303 -22.12 -8.82 23.33
C LYS A 303 -23.55 -9.06 22.88
N GLN A 304 -23.79 -9.12 21.57
CA GLN A 304 -25.12 -9.45 21.01
C GLN A 304 -25.55 -10.88 21.35
N SER A 305 -24.62 -11.83 21.38
CA SER A 305 -24.91 -13.23 21.73
C SER A 305 -25.28 -13.43 23.20
N PHE A 306 -24.77 -12.57 24.11
CA PHE A 306 -25.11 -12.61 25.55
C PHE A 306 -26.34 -11.78 25.92
N SER A 307 -26.76 -10.84 25.06
CA SER A 307 -27.98 -10.04 25.25
C SER A 307 -29.23 -10.88 24.93
N ASN A 308 -29.64 -11.72 25.88
CA ASN A 308 -30.91 -12.46 25.83
C ASN A 308 -32.12 -11.51 25.95
N GLY A 309 -32.50 -10.86 24.85
CA GLY A 309 -33.86 -10.37 24.58
C GLY A 309 -34.53 -9.44 25.61
N HIS A 310 -33.79 -8.88 26.57
CA HIS A 310 -34.30 -7.93 27.55
C HIS A 310 -33.22 -6.90 27.86
N VAL A 311 -33.34 -5.76 27.19
CA VAL A 311 -33.39 -4.41 27.77
C VAL A 311 -33.31 -3.49 26.57
N GLY A 312 -34.46 -2.89 26.26
CA GLY A 312 -34.47 -1.65 25.52
C GLY A 312 -33.86 -0.56 26.41
N GLU A 313 -33.18 0.35 25.74
CA GLU A 313 -32.80 1.69 26.19
C GLU A 313 -31.50 1.87 27.02
N ILE A 314 -30.66 2.71 26.38
CA ILE A 314 -29.68 3.64 26.95
C ILE A 314 -28.34 2.99 27.30
N LEU A 315 -27.39 3.07 26.36
CA LEU A 315 -25.96 3.37 26.59
C LEU A 315 -25.27 3.58 25.22
N ASP A 316 -24.93 4.85 24.93
CA ASP A 316 -24.18 5.39 23.79
C ASP A 316 -24.52 4.89 22.38
N ASP A 317 -25.31 5.70 21.67
CA ASP A 317 -25.57 5.62 20.22
C ASP A 317 -24.33 6.10 19.41
N GLU A 318 -23.14 5.65 19.80
CA GLU A 318 -21.95 5.88 18.99
C GLU A 318 -21.95 4.88 17.84
N VAL A 319 -21.95 5.40 16.61
CA VAL A 319 -21.81 4.57 15.40
C VAL A 319 -20.59 3.65 15.61
N PRO A 320 -20.74 2.31 15.55
CA PRO A 320 -19.68 1.35 15.89
C PRO A 320 -18.35 1.57 15.15
N VAL A 321 -18.40 2.29 14.03
CA VAL A 321 -17.27 2.63 13.15
C VAL A 321 -16.50 3.82 13.65
N LEU A 322 -17.18 4.81 14.23
CA LEU A 322 -16.53 5.89 14.97
C LEU A 322 -15.80 5.33 16.19
N SER A 323 -16.33 4.25 16.80
CA SER A 323 -15.63 3.52 17.86
C SER A 323 -14.39 2.79 17.32
N ALA A 324 -14.49 2.12 16.16
CA ALA A 324 -13.35 1.45 15.54
C ALA A 324 -12.24 2.40 15.10
N GLU A 325 -12.57 3.47 14.37
CA GLU A 325 -11.62 4.49 13.95
C GLU A 325 -10.93 5.15 15.15
N ARG A 326 -11.67 5.42 16.25
CA ARG A 326 -11.08 5.94 17.48
C ARG A 326 -10.15 4.95 18.16
N SER A 327 -10.50 3.66 18.21
CA SER A 327 -9.61 2.62 18.74
C SER A 327 -8.32 2.53 17.93
N ILE A 328 -8.43 2.47 16.60
CA ILE A 328 -7.28 2.43 15.68
C ILE A 328 -6.38 3.65 15.89
N LYS A 329 -6.98 4.85 15.92
CA LYS A 329 -6.27 6.10 16.16
C LYS A 329 -5.56 6.09 17.51
N TYR A 330 -6.21 5.63 18.58
CA TYR A 330 -5.61 5.53 19.90
C TYR A 330 -4.40 4.57 19.90
N THR A 331 -4.56 3.38 19.32
CA THR A 331 -3.48 2.38 19.26
C THR A 331 -2.29 2.86 18.43
N LEU A 332 -2.52 3.53 17.30
CA LEU A 332 -1.45 4.14 16.49
C LEU A 332 -0.77 5.31 17.20
N GLN A 333 -1.53 6.17 17.88
CA GLN A 333 -0.96 7.26 18.68
C GLN A 333 -0.13 6.73 19.85
N LEU A 334 -0.56 5.63 20.48
CA LEU A 334 0.21 4.93 21.50
C LEU A 334 1.52 4.41 20.89
N PHE A 335 1.47 3.71 19.77
CA PHE A 335 2.67 3.25 19.06
C PHE A 335 3.66 4.40 18.78
N VAL A 336 3.19 5.53 18.23
CA VAL A 336 4.05 6.70 17.94
C VAL A 336 4.66 7.28 19.20
N LYS A 337 3.86 7.46 20.26
CA LYS A 337 4.32 7.97 21.55
C LYS A 337 5.46 7.12 22.11
N LEU A 338 5.25 5.80 22.15
CA LEU A 338 6.24 4.85 22.68
C LEU A 338 7.50 4.81 21.82
N SER A 339 7.34 4.79 20.50
CA SER A 339 8.45 4.73 19.57
C SER A 339 9.29 6.01 19.59
N ALA A 340 8.65 7.18 19.70
CA ALA A 340 9.33 8.46 19.86
C ALA A 340 10.10 8.52 21.18
N LEU A 341 9.49 8.06 22.28
CA LEU A 341 10.16 7.98 23.58
C LEU A 341 11.42 7.10 23.49
N ILE A 342 11.30 5.85 23.02
CA ILE A 342 12.43 4.92 22.89
C ILE A 342 13.53 5.49 21.97
N THR A 343 13.13 6.12 20.87
CA THR A 343 14.06 6.72 19.91
C THR A 343 14.87 7.84 20.56
N LEU A 344 14.20 8.75 21.27
CA LEU A 344 14.86 9.87 21.94
C LEU A 344 15.70 9.44 23.15
N ASP A 345 15.31 8.37 23.85
CA ASP A 345 16.12 7.79 24.93
C ASP A 345 17.42 7.12 24.45
N SER A 346 17.45 6.72 23.18
CA SER A 346 18.65 6.18 22.53
C SER A 346 19.58 7.25 21.97
N TRP A 347 19.34 8.53 22.28
CA TRP A 347 20.19 9.63 21.83
C TRP A 347 21.60 9.53 22.44
N SER A 348 22.58 9.20 21.60
CA SER A 348 24.01 9.31 21.88
C SER A 348 24.65 10.14 20.77
N GLU A 349 25.72 10.92 21.07
CA GLU A 349 26.44 11.66 20.02
C GLU A 349 27.15 10.72 19.02
N THR A 350 27.41 9.48 19.41
CA THR A 350 28.12 8.46 18.61
C THR A 350 27.23 7.79 17.56
N ASP A 351 25.92 7.69 17.77
CA ASP A 351 24.99 6.90 16.93
C ASP A 351 23.97 7.77 16.17
N ARG A 352 24.39 8.98 15.79
CA ARG A 352 23.51 9.99 15.20
C ARG A 352 22.82 9.51 13.91
N SER A 353 23.47 8.69 13.07
CA SER A 353 22.89 8.20 11.81
C SER A 353 21.65 7.32 12.02
N HIS A 354 21.69 6.42 13.00
CA HIS A 354 20.59 5.48 13.28
C HIS A 354 19.39 6.22 13.85
N LEU A 355 19.64 7.23 14.68
CA LEU A 355 18.62 8.10 15.21
C LEU A 355 17.87 8.85 14.11
N LEU A 356 18.59 9.45 13.14
CA LEU A 356 17.96 10.17 12.03
C LEU A 356 17.04 9.27 11.21
N ALA A 357 17.47 8.04 10.94
CA ALA A 357 16.65 7.05 10.25
C ALA A 357 15.36 6.72 11.02
N LYS A 358 15.43 6.53 12.34
CA LYS A 358 14.24 6.29 13.19
C LYS A 358 13.25 7.46 13.16
N VAL A 359 13.75 8.70 13.19
CA VAL A 359 12.89 9.90 13.12
C VAL A 359 12.20 10.01 11.76
N ILE A 360 12.92 9.78 10.67
CA ILE A 360 12.32 9.75 9.31
C ILE A 360 11.27 8.64 9.22
N PHE A 361 11.56 7.46 9.76
CA PHE A 361 10.60 6.36 9.78
C PHE A 361 9.30 6.72 10.51
N LEU A 362 9.37 7.40 11.66
CA LEU A 362 8.18 7.86 12.38
C LEU A 362 7.36 8.89 11.59
N ASP A 363 8.02 9.79 10.86
CA ASP A 363 7.33 10.71 9.95
C ASP A 363 6.64 9.96 8.81
N GLN A 364 7.31 8.96 8.21
CA GLN A 364 6.72 8.11 7.18
C GLN A 364 5.55 7.26 7.70
N CYS A 365 5.59 6.75 8.94
CA CYS A 365 4.43 6.10 9.56
C CYS A 365 3.20 7.02 9.60
N CYS A 366 3.40 8.30 9.93
CA CYS A 366 2.32 9.29 9.96
C CYS A 366 1.87 9.72 8.55
N GLU A 367 2.71 9.56 7.52
CA GLU A 367 2.33 9.82 6.13
C GLU A 367 1.53 8.67 5.51
N ILE A 368 1.92 7.43 5.81
CA ILE A 368 1.32 6.23 5.23
C ILE A 368 -0.06 5.94 5.85
N SER A 369 -0.25 6.25 7.13
CA SER A 369 -1.49 5.92 7.83
C SER A 369 -2.61 6.92 7.58
N PRO A 370 -3.82 6.48 7.17
CA PRO A 370 -4.98 7.37 7.07
C PRO A 370 -5.55 7.80 8.43
N TYR A 371 -5.19 7.09 9.51
CA TYR A 371 -5.73 7.30 10.86
C TYR A 371 -4.85 8.18 11.75
N LEU A 372 -3.61 8.43 11.33
CA LEU A 372 -2.59 9.08 12.15
C LEU A 372 -2.11 10.36 11.46
N PRO A 373 -2.69 11.54 11.78
CA PRO A 373 -2.20 12.78 11.20
C PRO A 373 -0.79 13.08 11.68
N ARG A 374 0.05 13.67 10.81
CA ARG A 374 1.44 14.10 11.15
C ARG A 374 1.51 14.99 12.39
N SER A 375 0.46 15.74 12.73
CA SER A 375 0.37 16.51 13.97
C SER A 375 0.46 15.66 15.24
N SER A 376 0.23 14.35 15.16
CA SER A 376 0.37 13.42 16.29
C SER A 376 1.82 13.24 16.74
N LEU A 377 2.78 13.55 15.87
CA LEU A 377 4.21 13.47 16.17
C LEU A 377 4.74 14.73 16.85
N GLU A 378 4.12 15.89 16.61
CA GLU A 378 4.55 17.21 17.11
C GLU A 378 4.79 17.27 18.63
N PRO A 379 3.95 16.65 19.50
CA PRO A 379 4.18 16.68 20.95
C PRO A 379 5.47 15.97 21.39
N TYR A 380 6.01 15.07 20.56
CA TYR A 380 7.16 14.23 20.88
C TYR A 380 8.40 14.63 20.08
N ILE A 381 8.23 14.94 18.79
CA ILE A 381 9.30 15.36 17.88
C ILE A 381 8.80 16.58 17.11
N PRO A 382 9.26 17.80 17.45
CA PRO A 382 8.85 19.01 16.77
C PRO A 382 9.16 18.99 15.27
N TYR A 383 8.24 19.46 14.44
CA TYR A 383 8.37 19.48 12.98
C TYR A 383 9.63 20.24 12.51
N ALA A 384 10.09 21.25 13.26
CA ALA A 384 11.33 21.96 12.97
C ALA A 384 12.55 21.03 12.88
N ILE A 385 12.61 19.98 13.71
CA ILE A 385 13.67 18.97 13.69
C ILE A 385 13.56 18.15 12.40
N ILE A 386 12.37 17.61 12.13
CA ILE A 386 12.09 16.79 10.94
C ILE A 386 12.45 17.57 9.66
N ARG A 387 12.01 18.82 9.56
CA ARG A 387 12.35 19.72 8.45
C ARG A 387 13.86 19.91 8.30
N SER A 388 14.59 20.10 9.40
CA SER A 388 16.05 20.23 9.36
C SER A 388 16.72 18.94 8.88
N ILE A 389 16.21 17.77 9.28
CA ILE A 389 16.74 16.47 8.85
C ILE A 389 16.55 16.33 7.34
N TYR A 390 15.34 16.51 6.82
CA TYR A 390 15.10 16.45 5.38
C TYR A 390 15.95 17.47 4.62
N SER A 391 16.08 18.71 5.09
CA SER A 391 16.93 19.71 4.44
C SER A 391 18.38 19.26 4.29
N GLN A 392 18.91 18.46 5.22
CA GLN A 392 20.26 17.90 5.12
C GLN A 392 20.33 16.77 4.08
N TYR A 393 19.34 15.88 4.05
CA TYR A 393 19.29 14.79 3.06
C TYR A 393 19.11 15.32 1.63
N TYR A 394 18.19 16.26 1.42
CA TYR A 394 17.97 16.89 0.12
C TYR A 394 19.12 17.80 -0.30
N GLY A 395 19.75 18.51 0.65
CA GLY A 395 20.90 19.39 0.36
C GLY A 395 22.19 18.65 0.03
N ASN A 396 22.34 17.40 0.49
CA ASN A 396 23.52 16.56 0.24
C ASN A 396 23.33 15.58 -0.93
N SER A 397 22.15 15.51 -1.56
CA SER A 397 21.95 14.68 -2.75
C SER A 397 22.68 15.29 -3.96
N PRO A 398 23.46 14.53 -4.74
CA PRO A 398 24.24 15.06 -5.87
C PRO A 398 23.40 15.57 -7.05
N ALA A 399 22.07 15.60 -6.94
CA ALA A 399 21.18 16.24 -7.89
C ALA A 399 20.53 17.49 -7.26
N THR A 400 20.95 18.67 -7.73
CA THR A 400 20.26 19.99 -7.78
C THR A 400 21.05 21.15 -7.12
N PRO A 401 21.99 21.80 -7.84
CA PRO A 401 22.56 23.07 -7.41
C PRO A 401 21.70 24.24 -7.91
N LEU A 402 20.50 24.44 -7.35
CA LEU A 402 19.68 25.64 -7.61
C LEU A 402 18.89 26.08 -6.37
N ALA A 403 19.58 26.41 -5.27
CA ALA A 403 18.99 27.22 -4.19
C ALA A 403 20.06 27.84 -3.26
N LEU A 404 21.05 28.54 -3.81
CA LEU A 404 21.91 29.44 -3.03
C LEU A 404 21.98 30.82 -3.68
N LEU A 405 20.83 31.39 -4.04
CA LEU A 405 20.68 32.83 -4.28
C LEU A 405 19.29 33.29 -3.83
N SER A 406 19.07 33.34 -2.52
CA SER A 406 18.24 34.40 -1.96
C SER A 406 18.90 34.90 -0.69
N SER A 407 19.45 36.11 -0.80
CA SER A 407 20.00 36.88 0.29
C SER A 407 18.93 37.10 1.37
N SER A 408 19.22 36.62 2.58
CA SER A 408 18.49 36.96 3.80
C SER A 408 18.44 38.48 3.99
N PRO A 409 17.25 39.10 4.14
CA PRO A 409 17.15 40.40 4.76
C PRO A 409 17.08 40.18 6.28
N ARG A 410 18.21 40.45 6.94
CA ARG A 410 18.22 40.81 8.36
C ARG A 410 17.30 42.01 8.55
N HIS A 411 16.37 41.94 9.51
CA HIS A 411 16.07 43.01 10.47
C HIS A 411 14.93 42.57 11.41
N SER A 412 15.29 42.24 12.65
CA SER A 412 14.35 42.23 13.78
C SER A 412 14.23 43.65 14.33
N PRO A 413 13.03 44.20 14.59
CA PRO A 413 12.92 45.39 15.42
C PRO A 413 12.82 44.99 16.89
N ALA A 414 13.62 45.67 17.71
CA ALA A 414 13.62 45.55 19.16
C ALA A 414 12.29 46.01 19.78
N VAL A 415 11.86 45.29 20.81
CA VAL A 415 10.81 45.70 21.74
C VAL A 415 11.33 46.86 22.58
N SER A 416 10.58 47.96 22.67
CA SER A 416 10.72 48.96 23.73
C SER A 416 9.37 49.59 24.03
N LEU A 417 8.93 49.38 25.27
CA LEU A 417 7.76 49.98 25.90
C LEU A 417 8.00 51.47 26.17
N SER A 418 7.01 52.32 25.91
CA SER A 418 6.61 53.43 26.81
C SER A 418 5.39 54.21 26.29
N HIS A 419 4.37 54.24 27.17
CA HIS A 419 3.35 55.26 27.45
C HIS A 419 2.85 56.27 26.40
N GLY A 420 1.52 56.39 26.33
CA GLY A 420 0.82 57.65 26.00
C GLY A 420 -0.59 57.49 25.40
N SER A 421 -1.64 57.46 26.23
CA SER A 421 -3.02 57.83 25.82
C SER A 421 -3.10 59.36 25.60
N PRO A 422 -4.09 59.98 24.88
CA PRO A 422 -5.53 59.69 25.02
C PRO A 422 -6.50 59.96 23.82
N ALA A 423 -7.78 59.67 24.11
CA ALA A 423 -9.00 60.41 23.72
C ALA A 423 -9.79 60.05 22.44
N ILE A 424 -10.84 59.23 22.65
CA ILE A 424 -12.28 59.53 22.46
C ILE A 424 -12.63 60.67 21.50
N ARG A 425 -13.34 60.33 20.42
CA ARG A 425 -14.54 61.05 19.91
C ARG A 425 -15.32 60.18 18.91
N HIS A 426 -16.50 59.74 19.33
CA HIS A 426 -17.64 59.43 18.44
C HIS A 426 -18.54 60.69 18.40
N PRO A 427 -19.32 60.95 17.33
CA PRO A 427 -20.60 60.23 17.20
C PRO A 427 -21.13 59.97 15.76
N ARG A 428 -22.04 58.98 15.68
CA ARG A 428 -23.32 58.86 14.92
C ARG A 428 -23.40 59.43 13.48
N GLY A 429 -24.04 58.76 12.52
CA GLY A 429 -24.94 57.61 12.58
C GLY A 429 -25.53 57.28 11.20
N ASP A 430 -26.17 56.10 11.16
CA ASP A 430 -27.25 55.59 10.29
C ASP A 430 -27.35 56.02 8.82
N SER A 431 -27.30 55.04 7.91
CA SER A 431 -28.49 54.43 7.25
C SER A 431 -28.13 53.70 5.94
N THR A 432 -28.52 52.43 5.85
CA THR A 432 -28.75 51.65 4.61
C THR A 432 -30.20 51.88 4.15
N PRO A 433 -30.69 51.25 3.06
CA PRO A 433 -30.18 51.08 1.68
C PRO A 433 -31.28 51.52 0.66
N GLU A 434 -31.08 51.37 -0.66
CA GLU A 434 -32.08 51.00 -1.69
C GLU A 434 -31.55 51.31 -3.11
N SER A 435 -31.50 50.31 -3.99
CA SER A 435 -32.51 49.89 -5.00
C SER A 435 -32.14 50.44 -6.37
N SER A 436 -31.94 49.57 -7.36
CA SER A 436 -32.85 49.35 -8.51
C SER A 436 -31.93 49.24 -9.74
N VAL A 437 -32.17 48.55 -10.85
CA VAL A 437 -33.24 47.71 -11.40
C VAL A 437 -32.66 47.18 -12.74
N ASN A 438 -33.08 45.97 -13.16
CA ASN A 438 -33.23 45.38 -14.52
C ASN A 438 -32.29 45.83 -15.68
N ASP A 439 -31.92 45.01 -16.66
CA ASP A 439 -32.71 44.04 -17.44
C ASP A 439 -31.70 43.28 -18.35
N SER A 440 -31.72 41.94 -18.35
CA SER A 440 -32.08 41.06 -19.48
C SER A 440 -31.41 41.30 -20.86
N GLY A 441 -30.92 40.20 -21.46
CA GLY A 441 -30.50 40.18 -22.87
C GLY A 441 -29.62 39.00 -23.27
N TYR A 442 -30.24 37.87 -23.63
CA TYR A 442 -29.66 36.69 -24.29
C TYR A 442 -28.90 37.01 -25.61
N PHE A 443 -27.76 36.36 -25.88
CA PHE A 443 -27.55 35.34 -26.95
C PHE A 443 -26.06 35.04 -27.27
N LYS A 444 -25.73 33.74 -27.21
CA LYS A 444 -24.80 32.88 -27.98
C LYS A 444 -23.58 33.43 -28.75
N THR A 445 -22.42 32.88 -28.38
CA THR A 445 -21.49 32.03 -29.17
C THR A 445 -21.34 32.26 -30.68
N SER A 446 -20.14 32.66 -31.14
CA SER A 446 -19.17 31.78 -31.84
C SER A 446 -18.04 32.56 -32.55
N SER A 447 -16.88 31.92 -32.58
CA SER A 447 -15.58 32.20 -33.22
C SER A 447 -15.58 32.60 -34.70
N ILE A 448 -14.52 33.30 -35.16
CA ILE A 448 -13.48 32.83 -36.13
C ILE A 448 -12.51 33.98 -36.54
N TYR A 449 -11.21 33.66 -36.49
CA TYR A 449 -10.00 34.13 -37.23
C TYR A 449 -10.01 35.43 -38.07
N SER A 450 -8.90 36.20 -38.03
CA SER A 450 -7.83 36.16 -39.06
C SER A 450 -6.72 37.24 -38.93
N GLN A 451 -5.46 36.80 -39.14
CA GLN A 451 -4.33 37.46 -39.87
C GLN A 451 -3.69 38.76 -39.32
N ASP A 452 -2.39 39.09 -39.46
CA ASP A 452 -1.19 38.46 -40.06
C ASP A 452 0.06 39.34 -39.77
N GLN A 453 1.25 38.82 -40.17
CA GLN A 453 2.56 39.46 -40.45
C GLN A 453 3.63 39.44 -39.32
N MET A 454 4.74 38.67 -39.41
CA MET A 454 5.89 38.61 -40.35
C MET A 454 7.06 39.54 -39.95
N TYR A 455 8.23 38.97 -39.59
CA TYR A 455 9.41 38.82 -40.47
C TYR A 455 10.56 38.08 -39.76
N ASP A 456 11.29 37.32 -40.58
CA ASP A 456 12.40 36.39 -40.32
C ASP A 456 13.70 36.91 -41.00
N ALA A 457 14.81 36.18 -40.80
CA ALA A 457 16.15 36.20 -41.43
C ALA A 457 17.29 36.82 -40.60
N GLY A 458 18.50 36.26 -40.48
CA GLY A 458 19.16 35.07 -41.05
C GLY A 458 20.60 35.00 -40.44
N SER A 459 21.10 33.82 -40.05
CA SER A 459 22.00 32.93 -40.80
C SER A 459 23.52 33.21 -40.69
N ALA A 460 24.29 32.18 -40.29
CA ALA A 460 25.59 31.79 -40.88
C ALA A 460 26.09 30.46 -40.27
N SER A 461 26.50 29.55 -41.16
CA SER A 461 26.94 28.17 -40.94
C SER A 461 28.46 28.02 -41.13
N VAL A 462 28.99 26.78 -40.95
CA VAL A 462 30.05 26.07 -41.75
C VAL A 462 30.67 24.93 -40.90
N ARG A 463 30.33 23.63 -41.13
CA ARG A 463 31.00 22.54 -41.93
C ARG A 463 31.65 21.47 -41.01
N SER A 464 31.83 20.18 -41.31
CA SER A 464 31.44 19.21 -42.35
C SER A 464 32.11 17.83 -42.03
N ALA A 465 31.54 16.71 -42.53
CA ALA A 465 32.11 15.40 -42.94
C ALA A 465 31.41 14.18 -42.27
N ASP A 466 30.40 13.52 -42.88
CA ASP A 466 30.37 12.50 -43.97
C ASP A 466 30.84 11.07 -43.62
N ASN A 467 29.91 10.10 -43.59
CA ASN A 467 29.79 9.02 -44.60
C ASN A 467 28.66 7.98 -44.37
N LYS A 468 27.79 7.85 -45.38
CA LYS A 468 27.17 6.66 -46.04
C LYS A 468 26.38 5.61 -45.22
N HIS A 469 25.05 5.50 -45.37
CA HIS A 469 24.24 4.84 -46.43
C HIS A 469 24.16 3.29 -46.41
N ARG A 470 22.96 2.74 -46.14
CA ARG A 470 22.17 1.92 -47.09
C ARG A 470 20.75 1.61 -46.58
N ASN A 471 19.74 2.03 -47.36
CA ASN A 471 18.36 1.55 -47.34
C ASN A 471 18.22 0.31 -48.24
N VAL A 472 17.42 -0.69 -47.87
CA VAL A 472 16.55 -1.46 -48.80
C VAL A 472 15.32 -1.98 -48.04
N ARG A 473 14.12 -1.60 -48.51
CA ARG A 473 12.82 -2.24 -48.22
C ARG A 473 12.64 -3.49 -49.09
N ARG A 474 11.98 -4.55 -48.61
CA ARG A 474 10.99 -5.31 -49.39
C ARG A 474 10.13 -6.25 -48.54
N SER A 475 8.86 -6.29 -48.94
CA SER A 475 7.69 -6.99 -48.43
C SER A 475 7.43 -8.34 -49.14
N GLY A 476 6.75 -9.28 -48.47
CA GLY A 476 5.82 -10.25 -49.11
C GLY A 476 6.05 -11.75 -48.83
N PRO A 477 4.98 -12.59 -48.91
CA PRO A 477 4.71 -13.72 -48.00
C PRO A 477 4.84 -15.13 -48.65
N LEU A 478 4.83 -16.22 -47.85
CA LEU A 478 4.74 -17.60 -48.37
C LEU A 478 3.82 -18.50 -47.54
N ASP A 479 2.98 -19.22 -48.28
CA ASP A 479 1.89 -20.13 -47.87
C ASP A 479 2.32 -21.56 -47.48
N TYR A 480 1.35 -22.23 -46.85
CA TYR A 480 1.26 -23.62 -46.39
C TYR A 480 1.44 -24.72 -47.48
N SER A 481 2.08 -25.84 -47.09
CA SER A 481 1.54 -27.24 -47.11
C SER A 481 2.59 -28.33 -47.40
N SER A 482 2.73 -29.31 -46.49
CA SER A 482 2.32 -30.73 -46.71
C SER A 482 3.10 -31.77 -45.87
N SER A 483 2.30 -32.62 -45.19
CA SER A 483 2.47 -34.08 -44.98
C SER A 483 3.63 -34.66 -44.14
N ARG A 484 3.28 -35.20 -42.96
CA ARG A 484 3.78 -36.52 -42.50
C ARG A 484 2.76 -37.23 -41.59
N LYS A 485 2.27 -38.40 -42.03
CA LYS A 485 1.44 -39.35 -41.27
C LYS A 485 2.24 -40.64 -41.02
N VAL A 486 2.34 -41.02 -39.75
CA VAL A 486 2.16 -42.34 -39.10
C VAL A 486 2.77 -43.62 -39.71
N LYS A 487 3.44 -44.42 -38.86
CA LYS A 487 3.36 -45.89 -38.88
C LYS A 487 3.41 -46.48 -37.45
N PHE A 488 2.38 -47.26 -37.13
CA PHE A 488 2.26 -48.16 -35.97
C PHE A 488 3.06 -49.45 -36.21
N SER A 489 3.48 -50.11 -35.12
CA SER A 489 3.93 -51.51 -35.10
C SER A 489 3.09 -52.30 -34.09
N GLU A 490 2.47 -53.36 -34.57
CA GLU A 490 1.64 -54.32 -33.83
C GLU A 490 2.42 -55.64 -33.71
N GLY A 491 2.31 -56.32 -32.57
CA GLY A 491 2.94 -57.62 -32.32
C GLY A 491 2.33 -58.32 -31.10
N SER A 492 1.50 -59.32 -31.36
CA SER A 492 0.65 -60.10 -30.45
C SER A 492 1.39 -61.12 -29.57
N THR A 493 0.84 -61.49 -28.39
CA THR A 493 0.37 -62.86 -28.05
C THR A 493 -0.22 -62.98 -26.62
N SER A 494 -1.53 -63.28 -26.56
CA SER A 494 -2.29 -64.27 -25.76
C SER A 494 -2.01 -64.66 -24.29
N ARG A 495 -3.13 -64.74 -23.53
CA ARG A 495 -3.49 -65.61 -22.36
C ARG A 495 -2.80 -65.31 -21.01
N SER A 496 -3.41 -65.37 -19.81
CA SER A 496 -4.71 -65.84 -19.31
C SER A 496 -4.97 -65.30 -17.88
N THR A 497 -6.24 -65.32 -17.46
CA THR A 497 -6.77 -65.49 -16.07
C THR A 497 -6.40 -64.48 -14.96
N GLY A 498 -7.43 -63.82 -14.39
CA GLY A 498 -7.42 -63.27 -13.01
C GLY A 498 -7.56 -64.38 -11.94
N PRO A 499 -7.91 -64.09 -10.65
CA PRO A 499 -8.32 -62.83 -10.02
C PRO A 499 -7.50 -62.40 -8.76
N SER A 500 -7.93 -61.28 -8.14
CA SER A 500 -7.54 -60.63 -6.86
C SER A 500 -7.53 -61.54 -5.60
N PRO A 501 -7.31 -61.07 -4.34
CA PRO A 501 -6.90 -59.75 -3.81
C PRO A 501 -5.76 -59.80 -2.72
N LEU A 502 -5.40 -58.60 -2.23
CA LEU A 502 -4.75 -58.14 -0.96
C LEU A 502 -4.29 -59.15 0.12
N PRO A 503 -3.28 -58.79 0.93
CA PRO A 503 -3.48 -57.86 2.07
C PRO A 503 -3.01 -56.44 1.86
#